data_AF-A0A6G3PNR6-F1
#
_entry.id   AF-A0A6G3PNR6-F1
#
_cell.length_a   1.000
_cell.length_b   1.000
_cell.length_c   1.000
_cell.angle_alpha   90.00
_cell.angle_beta   90.00
_cell.angle_gamma   90.00
#
_symmetry.space_group_name_H-M   'P 1'
#
loop_
_entity.id
_entity.type
_entity.pdbx_description
1 polymer ?
#
loop_
_entity_poly.entity_id
_entity_poly.type
_entity_poly.pdbx_seq_one_letter_code
_entity_poly.pdbx_strand_id
1 'polypeptide(L)' 'MVEDAEGTARAALAARLDTLREGSGRTYASLARRIGVSGSTLHRYCTGRTVPAEFAPVERLARLCGASAADR' A
#
# COMPACT_ATOMS: atom_id res chain seq x y z
N MET A 1 6.08 -8.95 -24.95
CA MET A 1 6.39 -9.42 -23.58
C MET A 1 6.47 -8.21 -22.64
N VAL A 2 5.35 -7.56 -22.34
CA VAL A 2 5.30 -6.32 -21.52
C VAL A 2 4.58 -6.50 -20.18
N GLU A 3 4.14 -7.72 -19.85
CA GLU A 3 3.38 -7.99 -18.62
C GLU A 3 4.26 -8.17 -17.38
N ASP A 4 5.56 -8.46 -17.55
CA ASP A 4 6.47 -8.73 -16.43
C ASP A 4 6.81 -7.46 -15.64
N ALA A 5 7.11 -6.36 -16.34
CA ALA A 5 7.50 -5.09 -15.69
C ALA A 5 6.38 -4.48 -14.82
N GLU A 6 5.13 -4.51 -15.29
CA GLU A 6 3.99 -4.00 -14.52
C GLU A 6 3.64 -4.94 -13.35
N GLY A 7 3.78 -6.25 -13.56
CA GLY A 7 3.67 -7.26 -12.50
C GLY A 7 4.72 -7.06 -11.40
N THR A 8 5.98 -6.83 -11.77
CA THR A 8 7.08 -6.54 -10.84
C THR A 8 6.87 -5.21 -10.12
N ALA A 9 6.45 -4.15 -10.83
CA ALA A 9 6.18 -2.85 -10.21
C ALA A 9 5.05 -2.95 -9.17
N ARG A 10 3.99 -3.69 -9.49
CA ARG A 10 2.88 -3.97 -8.57
C ARG A 10 3.34 -4.78 -7.35
N ALA A 11 4.16 -5.81 -7.55
CA ALA A 11 4.71 -6.61 -6.46
C ALA A 11 5.66 -5.79 -5.56
N ALA A 12 6.48 -4.90 -6.15
CA ALA A 12 7.38 -4.02 -5.42
C ALA A 12 6.60 -2.98 -4.59
N LEU A 13 5.53 -2.40 -5.16
CA LEU A 13 4.63 -1.52 -4.42
C LEU A 13 3.96 -2.27 -3.25
N ALA A 14 3.44 -3.47 -3.52
CA ALA A 14 2.79 -4.31 -2.54
C ALA A 14 3.71 -4.62 -1.34
N ALA A 15 4.94 -5.04 -1.61
CA ALA A 15 5.95 -5.29 -0.59
C ALA A 15 6.25 -4.03 0.24
N ARG A 16 6.44 -2.87 -0.40
CA ARG A 16 6.63 -1.59 0.32
C ARG A 16 5.45 -1.24 1.22
N LEU A 17 4.22 -1.39 0.74
CA LEU A 17 3.01 -1.11 1.53
C LEU A 17 2.92 -2.04 2.75
N ASP A 18 3.30 -3.31 2.58
CA ASP A 18 3.28 -4.28 3.68
C ASP A 18 4.34 -3.96 4.74
N THR A 19 5.57 -3.64 4.35
CA THR A 19 6.62 -3.20 5.29
C THR A 19 6.23 -1.93 6.04
N LEU A 20 5.64 -0.95 5.35
CA LEU A 20 5.11 0.26 5.98
C LEU A 20 4.00 -0.04 6.98
N ARG A 21 3.12 -0.99 6.66
CA ARG A 21 2.06 -1.43 7.57
C ARG A 21 2.66 -2.12 8.79
N GLU A 22 3.60 -3.04 8.61
CA GLU A 22 4.25 -3.76 9.70
C GLU A 22 4.97 -2.81 10.66
N GLY A 23 5.72 -1.84 10.13
CA GLY A 23 6.38 -0.80 10.92
C GLY A 23 5.39 0.10 11.69
N SER A 24 4.15 0.23 11.22
CA SER A 24 3.11 1.02 11.90
C SER A 24 2.43 0.30 13.06
N GLY A 25 2.56 -1.03 13.17
CA GLY A 25 1.91 -1.85 14.21
C GLY A 25 0.38 -1.87 14.14
N ARG A 26 -0.23 -1.48 13.01
CA ARG A 26 -1.69 -1.35 12.85
C ARG A 26 -2.28 -2.44 11.96
N THR A 27 -3.54 -2.77 12.22
CA THR A 27 -4.29 -3.73 11.41
C THR A 27 -4.74 -3.13 10.08
N TYR A 28 -4.94 -3.99 9.08
CA TYR A 28 -5.49 -3.62 7.77
C TYR A 28 -6.80 -2.83 7.88
N ALA A 29 -7.73 -3.27 8.73
CA ALA A 29 -9.00 -2.58 8.93
C ALA A 29 -8.84 -1.16 9.49
N SER A 30 -7.91 -0.96 10.43
CA SER A 30 -7.62 0.34 11.04
C SER A 30 -7.04 1.34 10.04
N LEU A 31 -6.07 0.90 9.23
CA LEU A 31 -5.48 1.71 8.17
C LEU A 31 -6.49 2.01 7.06
N ALA A 32 -7.23 0.99 6.61
CA ALA A 32 -8.21 1.12 5.54
C ALA A 32 -9.30 2.15 5.89
N ARG A 33 -9.82 2.12 7.12
CA ARG A 33 -10.79 3.09 7.62
C ARG A 33 -10.25 4.53 7.63
N ARG A 34 -8.95 4.71 7.92
CA ARG A 34 -8.32 6.04 7.91
C ARG A 34 -8.03 6.56 6.51
N ILE A 35 -7.79 5.67 5.54
CA ILE A 35 -7.56 6.08 4.15
C ILE A 35 -8.81 6.11 3.28
N GLY A 36 -9.96 5.64 3.78
CA GLY A 36 -11.23 5.66 3.07
C GLY A 36 -11.47 4.46 2.15
N VAL A 37 -10.79 3.34 2.38
CA VAL A 37 -10.99 2.09 1.62
C VAL A 37 -11.42 0.94 2.55
N SER A 38 -11.87 -0.18 1.97
CA SER A 38 -12.16 -1.38 2.76
C SER A 38 -10.89 -2.15 3.12
N GLY A 39 -10.90 -2.86 4.26
CA GLY A 39 -9.77 -3.70 4.68
C GLY A 39 -9.37 -4.73 3.62
N SER A 40 -10.34 -5.33 2.93
CA SER A 40 -10.11 -6.26 1.82
C SER A 40 -9.45 -5.60 0.60
N THR A 41 -9.75 -4.33 0.33
CA THR A 41 -9.11 -3.56 -0.74
C THR A 41 -7.66 -3.25 -0.39
N LEU A 42 -7.41 -2.81 0.84
CA LEU A 42 -6.04 -2.60 1.31
C LEU A 42 -5.22 -3.88 1.30
N HIS A 43 -5.81 -5.01 1.68
CA HIS A 43 -5.15 -6.32 1.59
C HIS A 43 -4.78 -6.69 0.14
N ARG A 44 -5.65 -6.41 -0.84
CA ARG A 44 -5.32 -6.59 -2.27
C ARG A 44 -4.16 -5.71 -2.72
N TYR A 45 -3.99 -4.53 -2.13
CA TYR A 45 -2.88 -3.63 -2.44
C TYR A 45 -1.57 -4.18 -1.87
N CYS A 46 -1.56 -4.59 -0.59
CA CYS A 46 -0.38 -5.19 0.05
C CYS A 46 -0.01 -6.59 -0.50
N THR A 47 -0.95 -7.30 -1.13
CA THR A 47 -0.67 -8.58 -1.82
C THR A 47 -0.39 -8.40 -3.32
N GLY A 48 -0.45 -7.16 -3.83
CA GLY A 48 -0.23 -6.87 -5.24
C GLY A 48 -1.30 -7.47 -6.15
N ARG A 49 -2.48 -7.85 -5.66
CA ARG A 49 -3.60 -8.31 -6.51
C ARG A 49 -4.23 -7.16 -7.28
N THR A 50 -4.17 -5.95 -6.74
CA THR A 50 -4.74 -4.74 -7.37
C THR A 50 -3.90 -3.54 -6.95
N VAL A 51 -3.79 -2.54 -7.82
CA VAL A 51 -3.23 -1.23 -7.46
C VAL A 51 -4.35 -0.20 -7.42
N PRO A 52 -4.33 0.77 -6.50
CA PRO A 52 -5.27 1.87 -6.55
C PRO A 52 -5.07 2.67 -7.84
N ALA A 53 -6.16 3.09 -8.47
CA ALA A 53 -6.13 3.91 -9.69
C ALA A 53 -5.56 5.32 -9.44
N GLU A 54 -5.54 5.73 -8.18
CA GLU A 54 -5.11 7.04 -7.72
C GLU A 54 -4.14 6.89 -6.53
N PHE A 55 -3.11 7.73 -6.48
CA PHE A 55 -2.06 7.64 -5.45
C PHE A 55 -2.49 8.16 -4.07
N ALA A 56 -3.62 8.88 -3.98
CA ALA A 56 -4.13 9.45 -2.74
C ALA A 56 -4.24 8.46 -1.54
N PRO A 57 -4.81 7.25 -1.69
CA PRO A 57 -4.82 6.26 -0.61
C PRO A 57 -3.42 5.77 -0.20
N VAL A 58 -2.48 5.65 -1.14
CA VAL A 58 -1.10 5.23 -0.87
C VAL A 58 -0.35 6.31 -0.09
N GLU A 59 -0.43 7.56 -0.52
CA GLU A 59 0.19 8.69 0.18
C GLU A 59 -0.36 8.85 1.60
N ARG A 60 -1.68 8.73 1.76
CA ARG A 60 -2.32 8.84 3.07
C ARG A 60 -1.90 7.68 3.97
N LEU A 61 -1.75 6.46 3.44
CA LEU A 61 -1.23 5.32 4.18
C LEU A 61 0.23 5.56 4.61
N ALA A 62 1.09 5.98 3.69
CA ALA A 62 2.49 6.30 3.98
C ALA A 62 2.61 7.35 5.10
N ARG A 63 1.84 8.45 5.01
CA ARG A 63 1.77 9.48 6.06
C ARG A 63 1.31 8.90 7.41
N LEU A 64 0.31 8.02 7.41
CA LEU A 64 -0.19 7.39 8.63
C LEU A 64 0.81 6.44 9.26
N CYS A 65 1.57 5.70 8.45
CA CYS A 65 2.61 4.79 8.90
C CYS A 65 3.90 5.51 9.32
N GLY A 66 3.94 6.84 9.25
CA GLY A 66 5.11 7.61 9.65
C GLY A 66 6.22 7.64 8.60
N ALA A 67 5.94 7.21 7.36
CA ALA A 67 6.80 7.48 6.21
C ALA A 67 6.71 8.97 5.86
N SER A 68 7.36 9.76 6.69
CA SER A 68 7.55 11.18 6.51
C SER A 68 8.69 11.35 5.50
N ALA A 69 8.41 11.14 4.21
CA ALA A 69 9.32 11.49 3.10
C ALA A 69 10.79 10.98 3.17
N ALA A 70 11.10 9.98 4.01
CA ALA A 70 12.47 9.60 4.34
C ALA A 70 12.96 8.29 3.69
N ASP A 71 12.18 7.71 2.78
CA ASP A 71 12.68 6.65 1.89
C ASP A 71 12.99 7.32 0.55
N ARG A 72 14.21 7.87 0.46
CA ARG A 72 14.79 8.50 -0.73
C ARG A 72 15.87 7.60 -1.32
#